data_AF-A0A9W9DL47-F1
#
_entry.id   AF-A0A9W9DL47-F1
#
_cell.length_a   1.000
_cell.length_b   1.000
_cell.length_c   1.000
_cell.angle_alpha   90.00
_cell.angle_beta   90.00
_cell.angle_gamma   90.00
#
_symmetry.space_group_name_H-M   'P 1'
#
loop_
_entity.id
_entity.type
_entity.pdbx_description
1 polymer ?
#
loop_
_entity_poly.entity_id
_entity_poly.type
_entity_poly.pdbx_seq_one_letter_code
_entity_poly.pdbx_strand_id
1 'polypeptide(L)'
;MTDLSAFNITNFAGGSRNLCIVDDLSANTSTGFSGSSNSSMSTESVTFQVSNDYNSSNDPLIVWTNATSALQILYPEHSIDPAQKPQGGAEFYAVPLDLTDARSVTLEYSVFFPQDFDWVLGGKLPGLYGGRQGCSGGDAALDCFSTRLMWRKYGQGELYLYAPKDKQTDSLCNNPQSVCDAAYGLSVGRGSFVFAPGNWTKVRQTVILNTPGQQDGCFTLDVNGNRVINRNDVYYRGNPLSPSGSLSSAKSDNGSKKMGSTFFGGHEKQYASPKDQLVWFKDFAMSNNG
;
A
#
# COMPACT_ATOMS: atom_id res chain seq x y z
N MET A 1 11.21 -13.74 3.98
CA MET A 1 9.77 -14.06 3.86
C MET A 1 9.64 -15.22 2.90
N THR A 2 9.23 -16.39 3.38
CA THR A 2 9.08 -17.61 2.56
C THR A 2 7.62 -17.94 2.28
N ASP A 3 6.70 -17.37 3.07
CA ASP A 3 5.25 -17.48 2.92
C ASP A 3 4.56 -16.23 3.52
N LEU A 4 3.21 -16.22 3.52
CA LEU A 4 2.40 -15.14 4.11
C LEU A 4 1.94 -15.44 5.55
N SER A 5 2.43 -16.49 6.21
CA SER A 5 1.93 -16.92 7.52
C SER A 5 2.05 -15.82 8.58
N ALA A 6 3.16 -15.06 8.55
CA ALA A 6 3.42 -13.95 9.45
C ALA A 6 2.42 -12.79 9.33
N PHE A 7 1.68 -12.67 8.23
CA PHE A 7 0.62 -11.65 8.10
C PHE A 7 -0.62 -12.01 8.90
N ASN A 8 -0.81 -13.28 9.26
CA ASN A 8 -2.05 -13.79 9.85
C ASN A 8 -3.28 -13.31 9.05
N ILE A 9 -3.33 -13.72 7.78
CA ILE A 9 -4.38 -13.28 6.86
C ILE A 9 -5.72 -13.86 7.32
N THR A 10 -6.65 -12.97 7.67
CA THR A 10 -7.99 -13.33 8.15
C THR A 10 -9.01 -13.46 7.03
N ASN A 11 -8.80 -12.76 5.91
CA ASN A 11 -9.70 -12.78 4.76
C ASN A 11 -8.96 -12.37 3.49
N PHE A 12 -9.12 -13.13 2.40
CA PHE A 12 -8.61 -12.77 1.08
C PHE A 12 -9.75 -12.27 0.20
N ALA A 13 -9.80 -10.96 -0.07
CA ALA A 13 -10.94 -10.34 -0.75
C ALA A 13 -10.83 -10.36 -2.29
N GLY A 14 -9.63 -10.54 -2.85
CA GLY A 14 -9.46 -10.79 -4.29
C GLY A 14 -8.02 -10.69 -4.78
N GLY A 15 -7.68 -11.41 -5.84
CA GLY A 15 -6.36 -11.31 -6.49
C GLY A 15 -5.26 -12.20 -5.89
N SER A 16 -5.59 -13.29 -5.20
CA SER A 16 -4.57 -14.17 -4.58
C SER A 16 -3.62 -14.81 -5.57
N ARG A 17 -4.09 -15.01 -6.80
CA ARG A 17 -3.28 -15.55 -7.90
C ARG A 17 -2.30 -14.54 -8.50
N ASN A 18 -2.42 -13.27 -8.16
CA ASN A 18 -1.51 -12.22 -8.62
C ASN A 18 -0.34 -11.99 -7.66
N LEU A 19 -0.28 -12.75 -6.57
CA LEU A 19 0.71 -12.61 -5.52
C LEU A 19 1.73 -13.73 -5.63
N CYS A 20 3.01 -13.37 -5.64
CA CYS A 20 4.13 -14.30 -5.61
C CYS A 20 5.19 -13.81 -4.62
N ILE A 21 5.90 -14.73 -3.97
CA ILE A 21 7.12 -14.40 -3.21
C ILE A 21 8.30 -14.75 -4.09
N VAL A 22 9.18 -13.79 -4.32
CA VAL A 22 10.36 -13.94 -5.18
C VAL A 22 11.63 -13.66 -4.39
N ASP A 23 12.65 -14.47 -4.62
CA ASP A 23 14.01 -14.23 -4.14
C ASP A 23 14.78 -13.52 -5.25
N ASP A 24 15.48 -12.44 -4.90
CA ASP A 24 16.29 -11.60 -5.81
C ASP A 24 15.50 -10.63 -6.72
N LEU A 25 15.94 -9.37 -6.70
CA LEU A 25 15.54 -8.33 -7.64
C LEU A 25 16.78 -7.95 -8.42
N SER A 26 17.22 -8.84 -9.31
CA SER A 26 18.26 -8.47 -10.25
C SER A 26 17.75 -7.27 -11.05
N ALA A 27 18.45 -6.15 -10.88
CA ALA A 27 18.14 -4.86 -11.49
C ALA A 27 18.32 -4.94 -13.01
N ASN A 28 17.33 -5.51 -13.70
CA ASN A 28 17.08 -5.43 -15.14
C ASN A 28 15.79 -6.18 -15.54
N THR A 29 14.69 -6.00 -14.80
CA THR A 29 13.38 -6.49 -15.26
C THR A 29 12.80 -5.54 -16.31
N SER A 30 13.42 -5.48 -17.50
CA SER A 30 12.69 -5.13 -18.71
C SER A 30 11.73 -6.29 -19.01
N THR A 31 10.43 -6.01 -19.06
CA THR A 31 9.37 -6.99 -19.27
C THR A 31 9.58 -7.82 -20.54
N GLY A 32 9.70 -9.14 -20.37
CA GLY A 32 9.67 -10.12 -21.45
C GLY A 32 8.96 -11.39 -20.99
N PHE A 33 7.67 -11.31 -20.68
CA PHE A 33 6.84 -12.50 -20.54
C PHE A 33 6.56 -13.06 -21.94
N SER A 34 7.23 -14.15 -22.30
CA SER A 34 6.88 -14.95 -23.48
C SER A 34 6.30 -16.28 -23.03
N GLY A 35 5.13 -16.61 -23.57
CA GLY A 35 4.45 -17.87 -23.31
C GLY A 35 5.13 -19.06 -24.00
N SER A 36 5.14 -20.18 -23.26
CA SER A 36 5.15 -21.57 -23.71
C SER A 36 6.48 -22.32 -23.92
N SER A 37 6.43 -23.54 -23.38
CA SER A 37 7.05 -24.81 -23.81
C SER A 37 8.45 -25.19 -23.30
N ASN A 38 8.51 -26.46 -22.86
CA ASN A 38 9.65 -27.20 -22.34
C ASN A 38 10.93 -27.00 -23.14
N SER A 39 12.04 -26.73 -22.45
CA SER A 39 13.29 -27.43 -22.69
C SER A 39 14.22 -27.29 -21.49
N SER A 40 14.74 -28.44 -21.04
CA SER A 40 15.86 -28.54 -20.12
C SER A 40 17.12 -28.02 -20.79
N MET A 41 17.83 -27.07 -20.19
CA MET A 41 19.26 -26.90 -20.47
C MET A 41 20.03 -26.27 -19.31
N SER A 42 21.28 -26.71 -19.23
CA SER A 42 22.24 -26.66 -18.14
C SER A 42 22.75 -25.26 -17.79
N THR A 43 23.10 -25.10 -16.52
CA THR A 43 23.85 -23.98 -15.95
C THR A 43 25.25 -23.85 -16.55
N GLU A 44 25.48 -22.80 -17.32
CA GLU A 44 26.82 -22.23 -17.51
C GLU A 44 26.78 -20.73 -17.16
N SER A 45 27.59 -20.37 -16.18
CA SER A 45 27.80 -18.99 -15.74
C SER A 45 28.62 -18.23 -16.79
N VAL A 46 27.98 -17.33 -17.52
CA VAL A 46 28.69 -16.38 -18.40
C VAL A 46 29.02 -15.12 -17.59
N THR A 47 30.30 -14.90 -17.32
CA THR A 47 30.82 -13.68 -16.70
C THR A 47 31.06 -12.63 -17.78
N PHE A 48 30.28 -11.55 -17.81
CA PHE A 48 30.60 -10.39 -18.64
C PHE A 48 31.40 -9.38 -17.82
N GLN A 49 32.66 -9.17 -18.19
CA GLN A 49 33.46 -8.04 -17.71
C GLN A 49 33.11 -6.82 -18.55
N VAL A 50 32.47 -5.82 -17.94
CA VAL A 50 32.38 -4.47 -18.50
C VAL A 50 33.47 -3.64 -17.85
N SER A 51 34.47 -3.26 -18.64
CA SER A 51 35.49 -2.29 -18.29
C SER A 51 34.88 -0.90 -18.19
N ASN A 52 34.81 -0.35 -16.97
CA ASN A 52 34.45 1.04 -16.74
C ASN A 52 35.71 1.86 -16.48
N ASP A 53 36.18 2.57 -17.51
CA ASP A 53 37.03 3.74 -17.34
C ASP A 53 36.13 4.95 -17.06
N TYR A 54 35.86 5.24 -15.79
CA TYR A 54 35.50 6.59 -15.35
C TYR A 54 35.86 6.84 -13.89
N ASN A 55 36.91 7.63 -13.68
CA ASN A 55 37.31 8.17 -12.39
C ASN A 55 36.28 9.20 -11.89
N SER A 56 35.59 8.92 -10.79
CA SER A 56 35.19 9.95 -9.83
C SER A 56 34.91 9.35 -8.45
N SER A 57 35.53 9.98 -7.47
CA SER A 57 35.77 9.59 -6.08
C SER A 57 34.56 9.66 -5.12
N ASN A 58 34.55 8.71 -4.17
CA ASN A 58 34.01 8.77 -2.79
C ASN A 58 32.48 8.80 -2.57
N ASP A 59 31.79 7.72 -2.94
CA ASP A 59 30.51 7.33 -2.33
C ASP A 59 30.71 5.99 -1.59
N PRO A 60 30.24 5.77 -0.35
CA PRO A 60 30.42 4.49 0.33
C PRO A 60 29.64 3.43 -0.45
N LEU A 61 30.36 2.44 -0.97
CA LEU A 61 29.80 1.26 -1.60
C LEU A 61 28.78 0.60 -0.65
N ILE A 62 27.49 0.71 -0.96
CA ILE A 62 26.45 -0.08 -0.32
C ILE A 62 26.73 -1.54 -0.69
N VAL A 63 27.23 -2.31 0.28
CA VAL A 63 27.33 -3.76 0.18
C VAL A 63 25.91 -4.32 0.28
N TRP A 64 25.30 -4.62 -0.86
CA TRP A 64 24.01 -5.30 -0.93
C TRP A 64 24.18 -6.76 -0.53
N THR A 65 23.68 -7.13 0.63
CA THR A 65 23.63 -8.54 1.04
C THR A 65 22.48 -9.23 0.30
N ASN A 66 22.82 -10.11 -0.64
CA ASN A 66 21.90 -11.07 -1.25
C ASN A 66 21.20 -11.90 -0.15
N ALA A 67 19.88 -11.72 0.04
CA ALA A 67 18.87 -12.68 0.54
C ALA A 67 17.58 -12.01 1.08
N THR A 68 17.10 -10.89 0.52
CA THR A 68 15.77 -10.36 0.90
C THR A 68 14.72 -10.75 -0.13
N SER A 69 13.96 -11.80 0.15
CA SER A 69 12.71 -12.13 -0.54
C SER A 69 11.76 -10.92 -0.59
N ALA A 70 11.05 -10.72 -1.69
CA ALA A 70 10.04 -9.69 -1.85
C ALA A 70 8.68 -10.29 -2.25
N LEU A 71 7.62 -9.63 -1.82
CA LEU A 71 6.26 -9.89 -2.26
C LEU A 71 6.04 -9.18 -3.61
N GLN A 72 5.95 -9.94 -4.69
CA GLN A 72 5.62 -9.45 -6.02
C GLN A 72 4.11 -9.48 -6.25
N ILE A 73 3.57 -8.40 -6.81
CA ILE A 73 2.16 -8.26 -7.15
C ILE A 73 2.02 -7.95 -8.65
N LEU A 74 1.21 -8.75 -9.35
CA LEU A 74 0.84 -8.58 -10.75
C LEU A 74 -0.44 -7.74 -10.92
N TYR A 75 -0.38 -6.78 -11.84
CA TYR A 75 -1.53 -6.06 -12.36
C TYR A 75 -1.64 -6.37 -13.86
N PRO A 76 -2.51 -7.31 -14.25
CA PRO A 76 -2.67 -7.65 -15.66
C PRO A 76 -3.14 -6.45 -16.49
N GLU A 77 -2.82 -6.44 -17.78
CA GLU A 77 -3.38 -5.50 -18.74
C GLU A 77 -4.91 -5.46 -18.63
N HIS A 78 -5.47 -4.26 -18.75
CA HIS A 78 -6.89 -3.94 -18.60
C HIS A 78 -7.49 -4.16 -17.20
N SER A 79 -6.71 -4.60 -16.22
CA SER A 79 -7.19 -4.69 -14.84
C SER A 79 -7.36 -3.30 -14.20
N ILE A 80 -8.43 -3.13 -13.43
CA ILE A 80 -8.73 -1.92 -12.67
C ILE A 80 -8.78 -2.35 -11.19
N ASP A 81 -9.97 -2.66 -10.69
CA ASP A 81 -10.19 -3.03 -9.31
C ASP A 81 -10.50 -4.54 -9.14
N PRO A 82 -10.47 -5.07 -7.89
CA PRO A 82 -10.64 -6.50 -7.66
C PRO A 82 -12.04 -7.07 -7.97
N ALA A 83 -13.05 -6.23 -8.19
CA ALA A 83 -14.40 -6.65 -8.61
C ALA A 83 -14.52 -6.83 -10.13
N GLN A 84 -13.61 -6.25 -10.93
CA GLN A 84 -13.60 -6.36 -12.37
C GLN A 84 -12.65 -7.48 -12.85
N LYS A 85 -12.80 -7.88 -14.12
CA LYS A 85 -11.96 -8.89 -14.78
C LYS A 85 -11.16 -8.28 -15.93
N PRO A 86 -9.88 -8.64 -16.12
CA PRO A 86 -9.08 -9.49 -15.22
C PRO A 86 -8.87 -8.81 -13.86
N GLN A 87 -8.77 -9.62 -12.79
CA GLN A 87 -8.49 -9.08 -11.46
C GLN A 87 -7.05 -8.58 -11.42
N GLY A 88 -6.85 -7.34 -11.02
CA GLY A 88 -5.53 -6.73 -10.87
C GLY A 88 -5.12 -6.57 -9.43
N GLY A 89 -3.83 -6.78 -9.16
CA GLY A 89 -3.27 -6.66 -7.83
C GLY A 89 -3.81 -7.70 -6.85
N ALA A 90 -3.74 -7.41 -5.56
CA ALA A 90 -4.19 -8.28 -4.48
C ALA A 90 -4.86 -7.50 -3.36
N GLU A 91 -5.81 -8.12 -2.67
CA GLU A 91 -6.50 -7.54 -1.52
C GLU A 91 -6.78 -8.60 -0.44
N PHE A 92 -6.25 -8.39 0.77
CA PHE A 92 -6.42 -9.30 1.90
C PHE A 92 -6.25 -8.60 3.25
N TYR A 93 -7.03 -9.00 4.25
CA TYR A 93 -6.94 -8.47 5.61
C TYR A 93 -5.94 -9.28 6.43
N ALA A 94 -5.06 -8.57 7.14
CA ALA A 94 -4.02 -9.16 7.97
C ALA A 94 -4.14 -8.60 9.40
N VAL A 95 -4.04 -9.48 10.40
CA VAL A 95 -4.03 -9.12 11.83
C VAL A 95 -2.85 -9.83 12.49
N PRO A 96 -1.60 -9.42 12.21
CA PRO A 96 -0.41 -10.14 12.66
C PRO A 96 -0.13 -9.99 14.17
N LEU A 97 -0.78 -9.02 14.82
CA LEU A 97 -0.65 -8.70 16.24
C LEU A 97 -2.04 -8.60 16.88
N ASP A 98 -2.13 -8.86 18.18
CA ASP A 98 -3.30 -8.47 18.95
C ASP A 98 -3.33 -6.95 19.14
N LEU A 99 -4.31 -6.30 18.52
CA LEU A 99 -4.50 -4.85 18.56
C LEU A 99 -5.78 -4.46 19.32
N THR A 100 -6.37 -5.38 20.09
CA THR A 100 -7.68 -5.22 20.73
C THR A 100 -7.80 -3.90 21.49
N ASP A 101 -6.78 -3.54 22.28
CA ASP A 101 -6.76 -2.29 23.06
C ASP A 101 -5.81 -1.22 22.51
N ALA A 102 -5.20 -1.46 21.35
CA ALA A 102 -4.23 -0.55 20.76
C ALA A 102 -4.88 0.80 20.42
N ARG A 103 -4.20 1.89 20.75
CA ARG A 103 -4.60 3.24 20.33
C ARG A 103 -3.64 3.85 19.33
N SER A 104 -2.37 3.43 19.37
CA SER A 104 -1.35 3.86 18.44
C SER A 104 -0.73 2.66 17.74
N VAL A 105 -0.83 2.62 16.41
CA VAL A 105 -0.27 1.54 15.60
C VAL A 105 0.53 2.12 14.45
N THR A 106 1.70 1.54 14.22
CA THR A 106 2.55 1.86 13.07
C THR A 106 2.59 0.68 12.10
N LEU A 107 2.49 0.98 10.81
CA LEU A 107 2.75 0.06 9.71
C LEU A 107 3.90 0.61 8.85
N GLU A 108 4.88 -0.23 8.58
CA GLU A 108 6.01 0.07 7.70
C GLU A 108 6.12 -0.99 6.60
N TYR A 109 6.56 -0.56 5.41
CA TYR A 109 6.99 -1.43 4.33
C TYR A 109 7.81 -0.63 3.32
N SER A 110 8.58 -1.35 2.50
CA SER A 110 9.24 -0.82 1.31
C SER A 110 8.45 -1.23 0.07
N VAL A 111 8.28 -0.33 -0.89
CA VAL A 111 7.63 -0.58 -2.19
C VAL A 111 8.56 -0.20 -3.35
N PHE A 112 8.58 -1.01 -4.41
CA PHE A 112 9.36 -0.78 -5.62
C PHE A 112 8.44 -0.79 -6.85
N PHE A 113 8.51 0.28 -7.63
CA PHE A 113 7.89 0.39 -8.95
C PHE A 113 8.98 0.33 -10.02
N PRO A 114 8.85 -0.47 -11.09
CA PRO A 114 9.79 -0.47 -12.22
C PRO A 114 10.01 0.90 -12.85
N GLN A 115 11.16 1.08 -13.49
CA GLN A 115 11.50 2.31 -14.22
C GLN A 115 10.44 2.67 -15.28
N ASP A 116 9.83 1.66 -15.90
CA ASP A 116 8.84 1.77 -16.95
C ASP A 116 7.38 1.61 -16.45
N PHE A 117 7.16 1.71 -15.14
CA PHE A 117 5.82 1.63 -14.55
C PHE A 117 4.94 2.78 -15.05
N ASP A 118 3.79 2.43 -15.62
CA ASP A 118 2.75 3.35 -16.03
C ASP A 118 1.78 3.60 -14.88
N TRP A 119 1.85 4.82 -14.34
CA TRP A 119 1.05 5.29 -13.21
C TRP A 119 -0.44 5.44 -13.52
N VAL A 120 -0.80 5.57 -14.80
CA VAL A 120 -2.15 5.86 -15.28
C VAL A 120 -2.76 7.04 -14.50
N LEU A 121 -3.89 6.85 -13.80
CA LEU A 121 -4.53 7.87 -12.97
C LEU A 121 -4.30 7.63 -11.47
N GLY A 122 -3.79 6.45 -11.10
CA GLY A 122 -3.51 6.08 -9.72
C GLY A 122 -3.88 4.65 -9.34
N GLY A 123 -3.50 4.26 -8.13
CA GLY A 123 -3.76 2.95 -7.56
C GLY A 123 -3.59 2.91 -6.06
N LYS A 124 -4.05 1.82 -5.44
CA LYS A 124 -4.05 1.66 -3.98
C LYS A 124 -2.79 0.95 -3.50
N LEU A 125 -2.36 1.29 -2.30
CA LEU A 125 -1.26 0.65 -1.57
C LEU A 125 -1.72 0.28 -0.15
N PRO A 126 -1.03 -0.67 0.50
CA PRO A 126 -1.38 -1.12 1.85
C PRO A 126 -1.45 0.02 2.88
N GLY A 127 -2.33 -0.13 3.87
CA GLY A 127 -2.48 0.79 4.99
C GLY A 127 -3.27 0.19 6.15
N LEU A 128 -3.37 0.93 7.26
CA LEU A 128 -4.07 0.49 8.46
C LEU A 128 -5.58 0.64 8.35
N TYR A 129 -6.30 -0.15 9.15
CA TYR A 129 -7.75 -0.08 9.30
C TYR A 129 -8.17 -0.32 10.74
N GLY A 130 -9.41 0.05 11.07
CA GLY A 130 -10.02 -0.27 12.36
C GLY A 130 -11.53 -0.16 12.33
N GLY A 131 -12.18 -0.69 13.37
CA GLY A 131 -13.63 -0.94 13.38
C GLY A 131 -13.99 -2.15 12.51
N ARG A 132 -15.12 -2.09 11.80
CA ARG A 132 -15.52 -3.17 10.88
C ARG A 132 -14.66 -3.22 9.61
N GLN A 133 -14.64 -4.38 8.96
CA GLN A 133 -14.10 -4.52 7.61
C GLN A 133 -14.97 -3.76 6.58
N GLY A 134 -14.34 -3.36 5.48
CA GLY A 134 -14.99 -2.84 4.28
C GLY A 134 -15.04 -1.32 4.15
N CYS A 135 -14.28 -0.54 4.93
CA CYS A 135 -14.23 0.94 4.90
C CYS A 135 -13.59 1.48 3.60
N SER A 136 -14.30 1.30 2.49
CA SER A 136 -13.82 1.54 1.14
C SER A 136 -15.01 1.65 0.17
N GLY A 137 -14.76 1.86 -1.13
CA GLY A 137 -15.78 1.68 -2.16
C GLY A 137 -16.98 2.64 -2.11
N GLY A 138 -16.89 3.73 -1.36
CA GLY A 138 -17.97 4.71 -1.19
C GLY A 138 -18.69 4.61 0.16
N ASP A 139 -18.22 3.74 1.04
CA ASP A 139 -18.68 3.66 2.43
C ASP A 139 -18.55 5.02 3.15
N ALA A 140 -19.56 5.38 3.94
CA ALA A 140 -19.59 6.62 4.73
C ALA A 140 -18.60 6.61 5.92
N ALA A 141 -18.07 5.43 6.27
CA ALA A 141 -17.06 5.22 7.30
C ALA A 141 -17.47 5.73 8.69
N LEU A 142 -18.74 5.55 9.06
CA LEU A 142 -19.30 6.06 10.33
C LEU A 142 -18.84 5.26 11.56
N ASP A 143 -18.51 3.99 11.37
CA ASP A 143 -18.20 2.99 12.39
C ASP A 143 -16.86 2.28 12.13
N CYS A 144 -16.05 2.81 11.21
CA CYS A 144 -14.79 2.21 10.81
C CYS A 144 -13.91 3.21 10.05
N PHE A 145 -12.62 2.91 9.88
CA PHE A 145 -11.71 3.76 9.11
C PHE A 145 -10.70 2.96 8.30
N SER A 146 -10.12 3.61 7.28
CA SER A 146 -8.96 3.10 6.53
C SER A 146 -7.98 4.19 6.15
N THR A 147 -6.69 3.86 6.16
CA THR A 147 -5.57 4.77 5.89
C THR A 147 -4.63 4.20 4.83
N ARG A 148 -5.22 3.65 3.77
CA ARG A 148 -4.46 3.18 2.60
C ARG A 148 -3.69 4.35 2.00
N LEU A 149 -2.54 4.04 1.42
CA LEU A 149 -1.85 5.00 0.57
C LEU A 149 -2.36 4.85 -0.86
N MET A 150 -2.13 5.88 -1.66
CA MET A 150 -2.33 5.84 -3.10
C MET A 150 -1.14 6.40 -3.83
N TRP A 151 -0.86 5.84 -5.01
CA TRP A 151 -0.16 6.57 -6.05
C TRP A 151 -1.18 7.28 -6.96
N ARG A 152 -0.72 8.33 -7.61
CA ARG A 152 -1.42 9.09 -8.65
C ARG A 152 -0.51 9.21 -9.87
N LYS A 153 -0.96 9.98 -10.87
CA LYS A 153 -0.14 10.37 -12.02
C LYS A 153 1.27 10.77 -11.59
N TYR A 154 2.26 10.33 -12.36
CA TYR A 154 3.67 10.67 -12.15
C TYR A 154 4.24 10.23 -10.80
N GLY A 155 3.65 9.20 -10.17
CA GLY A 155 4.12 8.67 -8.89
C GLY A 155 3.78 9.52 -7.68
N GLN A 156 2.96 10.57 -7.81
CA GLN A 156 2.57 11.38 -6.65
C GLN A 156 1.85 10.52 -5.60
N GLY A 157 2.30 10.61 -4.36
CA GLY A 157 1.72 9.88 -3.24
C GLY A 157 0.67 10.70 -2.48
N GLU A 158 -0.30 10.01 -1.88
CA GLU A 158 -1.28 10.60 -0.96
C GLU A 158 -1.66 9.60 0.14
N LEU A 159 -2.12 10.12 1.29
CA LEU A 159 -3.00 9.35 2.17
C LEU A 159 -4.40 9.31 1.52
N TYR A 160 -4.98 8.12 1.43
CA TYR A 160 -6.35 7.91 0.99
C TYR A 160 -7.22 7.45 2.16
N LEU A 161 -7.83 8.42 2.82
CA LEU A 161 -8.52 8.26 4.11
C LEU A 161 -10.01 7.95 3.92
N TYR A 162 -10.47 6.86 4.50
CA TYR A 162 -11.88 6.68 4.85
C TYR A 162 -12.03 6.87 6.36
N ALA A 163 -12.83 7.87 6.73
CA ALA A 163 -13.27 8.18 8.10
C ALA A 163 -14.51 9.09 7.97
N PRO A 164 -15.26 9.38 9.05
CA PRO A 164 -16.45 10.25 8.98
C PRO A 164 -16.10 11.61 8.37
N LYS A 165 -16.52 11.85 7.12
CA LYS A 165 -16.07 12.99 6.32
C LYS A 165 -16.56 14.33 6.88
N ASP A 166 -17.82 14.37 7.28
CA ASP A 166 -18.51 15.52 7.88
C ASP A 166 -17.94 15.92 9.25
N LYS A 167 -17.10 15.07 9.83
CA LYS A 167 -16.42 15.31 11.11
C LYS A 167 -14.94 15.64 10.96
N GLN A 168 -14.38 15.65 9.74
CA GLN A 168 -13.01 16.12 9.57
C GLN A 168 -12.94 17.64 9.73
N THR A 169 -11.78 18.14 10.12
CA THR A 169 -11.55 19.57 10.25
C THR A 169 -11.47 20.27 8.90
N ASP A 170 -11.87 21.54 8.85
CA ASP A 170 -11.68 22.39 7.68
C ASP A 170 -10.20 22.52 7.30
N SER A 171 -9.28 22.52 8.27
CA SER A 171 -7.83 22.50 8.02
C SER A 171 -7.35 21.24 7.29
N LEU A 172 -8.04 20.11 7.47
CA LEU A 172 -7.74 18.88 6.72
C LEU A 172 -8.13 19.03 5.26
N CYS A 173 -9.30 19.61 5.02
CA CYS A 173 -9.89 19.65 3.70
C CYS A 173 -9.54 20.89 2.88
N ASN A 174 -9.16 22.01 3.51
CA ASN A 174 -8.76 23.25 2.85
C ASN A 174 -7.26 23.31 2.54
N ASN A 175 -6.49 22.27 2.87
CA ASN A 175 -5.11 22.16 2.42
C ASN A 175 -5.10 22.00 0.87
N PRO A 176 -4.33 22.79 0.10
CA PRO A 176 -4.33 22.74 -1.36
C PRO A 176 -3.94 21.37 -1.97
N GLN A 177 -3.26 20.53 -1.21
CA GLN A 177 -2.89 19.17 -1.60
C GLN A 177 -3.95 18.13 -1.20
N SER A 178 -5.04 18.55 -0.59
CA SER A 178 -6.11 17.67 -0.12
C SER A 178 -7.38 17.86 -0.96
N VAL A 179 -8.13 16.78 -1.16
CA VAL A 179 -9.38 16.75 -1.92
C VAL A 179 -10.39 15.97 -1.08
N CYS A 180 -11.35 16.68 -0.49
CA CYS A 180 -12.34 16.13 0.43
C CYS A 180 -13.78 16.11 -0.11
N ASP A 181 -14.05 16.81 -1.20
CA ASP A 181 -15.34 16.88 -1.89
C ASP A 181 -15.65 15.64 -2.76
N ALA A 182 -14.80 14.61 -2.68
CA ALA A 182 -14.96 13.38 -3.44
C ALA A 182 -16.07 12.48 -2.88
N ALA A 183 -16.78 11.76 -3.77
CA ALA A 183 -17.73 10.72 -3.38
C ALA A 183 -17.07 9.56 -2.59
N TYR A 184 -15.77 9.34 -2.80
CA TYR A 184 -14.99 8.23 -2.23
C TYR A 184 -14.07 8.70 -1.09
N GLY A 185 -13.00 7.98 -0.76
CA GLY A 185 -12.05 8.39 0.29
C GLY A 185 -11.45 9.78 0.06
N LEU A 186 -11.10 10.45 1.15
CA LEU A 186 -10.46 11.75 1.16
C LEU A 186 -9.00 11.59 0.71
N SER A 187 -8.58 12.42 -0.24
CA SER A 187 -7.17 12.55 -0.60
C SER A 187 -6.53 13.56 0.34
N VAL A 188 -5.53 13.15 1.12
CA VAL A 188 -4.82 14.03 2.06
C VAL A 188 -3.35 14.11 1.66
N GLY A 189 -2.87 15.32 1.42
CA GLY A 189 -1.45 15.59 1.12
C GLY A 189 -0.97 14.99 -0.21
N ARG A 190 -1.80 14.99 -1.26
CA ARG A 190 -1.40 14.54 -2.60
C ARG A 190 -0.19 15.31 -3.12
N GLY A 191 0.83 14.56 -3.54
CA GLY A 191 2.07 15.12 -4.05
C GLY A 191 2.98 15.70 -2.96
N SER A 192 2.69 15.45 -1.68
CA SER A 192 3.65 15.74 -0.59
C SER A 192 4.91 14.85 -0.66
N PHE A 193 4.84 13.76 -1.43
CA PHE A 193 5.94 12.90 -1.81
C PHE A 193 5.69 12.26 -3.17
N VAL A 194 6.73 11.67 -3.75
CA VAL A 194 6.67 10.95 -5.04
C VAL A 194 7.34 9.59 -4.87
N PHE A 195 6.70 8.54 -5.36
CA PHE A 195 7.31 7.23 -5.54
C PHE A 195 8.23 7.29 -6.77
N ALA A 196 9.54 7.20 -6.54
CA ALA A 196 10.51 7.19 -7.63
C ALA A 196 10.52 5.81 -8.31
N PRO A 197 10.20 5.71 -9.61
CA PRO A 197 10.32 4.45 -10.33
C PRO A 197 11.81 4.05 -10.39
N GLY A 198 12.07 2.75 -10.45
CA GLY A 198 13.42 2.17 -10.43
C GLY A 198 14.08 2.13 -9.04
N ASN A 199 13.44 2.65 -7.99
CA ASN A 199 13.99 2.69 -6.64
C ASN A 199 12.99 2.20 -5.58
N TRP A 200 13.55 1.66 -4.49
CA TRP A 200 12.77 1.34 -3.30
C TRP A 200 12.35 2.62 -2.57
N THR A 201 11.07 2.70 -2.21
CA THR A 201 10.53 3.75 -1.34
C THR A 201 10.05 3.10 -0.04
N LYS A 202 10.68 3.45 1.09
CA LYS A 202 10.23 3.03 2.42
C LYS A 202 9.13 3.97 2.89
N VAL A 203 7.99 3.42 3.29
CA VAL A 203 6.89 4.17 3.91
C VAL A 203 6.66 3.68 5.33
N ARG A 204 6.32 4.63 6.21
CA ARG A 204 5.98 4.37 7.61
C ARG A 204 4.79 5.25 7.98
N GLN A 205 3.62 4.63 8.15
CA GLN A 205 2.43 5.33 8.61
C GLN A 205 2.15 5.01 10.08
N THR A 206 1.79 6.01 10.86
CA THR A 206 1.32 5.83 12.25
C THR A 206 -0.06 6.43 12.40
N VAL A 207 -0.98 5.65 12.94
CA VAL A 207 -2.34 6.09 13.30
C VAL A 207 -2.42 6.14 14.83
N ILE A 208 -2.91 7.26 15.35
CA ILE A 208 -3.31 7.39 16.76
C ILE A 208 -4.81 7.71 16.77
N LEU A 209 -5.60 6.83 17.38
CA LEU A 209 -7.05 7.03 17.45
C LEU A 209 -7.38 8.28 18.26
N ASN A 210 -8.36 9.03 17.78
CA ASN A 210 -8.93 10.15 18.51
C ASN A 210 -9.64 9.67 19.78
N THR A 211 -9.73 10.57 20.76
CA THR A 211 -10.69 10.47 21.86
C THR A 211 -12.09 10.44 21.25
N PRO A 212 -12.97 9.49 21.63
CA PRO A 212 -14.30 9.39 21.07
C PRO A 212 -15.04 10.73 21.03
N GLY A 213 -15.44 11.15 19.82
CA GLY A 213 -16.16 12.41 19.61
C GLY A 213 -15.30 13.67 19.50
N GLN A 214 -13.97 13.56 19.63
CA GLN A 214 -13.02 14.68 19.50
C GLN A 214 -12.23 14.59 18.19
N GLN A 215 -11.77 15.74 17.68
CA GLN A 215 -10.90 15.85 16.50
C GLN A 215 -9.42 15.95 16.95
N ASP A 216 -8.95 14.96 17.70
CA ASP A 216 -7.60 14.91 18.30
C ASP A 216 -6.81 13.65 17.90
N GLY A 217 -7.26 12.95 16.86
CA GLY A 217 -6.55 11.79 16.30
C GLY A 217 -5.36 12.22 15.45
N CYS A 218 -4.33 11.37 15.42
CA CYS A 218 -3.11 11.68 14.68
C CYS A 218 -2.88 10.73 13.51
N PHE A 219 -2.38 11.28 12.41
CA PHE A 219 -1.80 10.53 11.32
C PHE A 219 -0.44 11.11 10.98
N THR A 220 0.58 10.24 10.95
CA THR A 220 1.89 10.62 10.43
C THR A 220 2.30 9.68 9.31
N LEU A 221 2.92 10.23 8.26
CA LEU A 221 3.56 9.46 7.20
C LEU A 221 5.01 9.93 7.04
N ASP A 222 5.93 9.01 7.25
CA ASP A 222 7.34 9.16 6.95
C ASP A 222 7.66 8.40 5.64
N VAL A 223 8.34 9.05 4.70
CA VAL A 223 8.76 8.46 3.42
C VAL A 223 10.28 8.60 3.32
N ASN A 224 10.98 7.47 3.17
CA ASN A 224 12.44 7.40 3.21
C ASN A 224 13.05 8.12 4.43
N GLY A 225 12.38 8.01 5.59
CA GLY A 225 12.79 8.65 6.84
C GLY A 225 12.38 10.11 7.01
N ASN A 226 11.78 10.74 6.00
CA ASN A 226 11.33 12.13 6.06
C ASN A 226 9.83 12.22 6.34
N ARG A 227 9.42 13.03 7.33
CA ARG A 227 8.01 13.30 7.64
C ARG A 227 7.37 14.13 6.52
N VAL A 228 6.44 13.55 5.77
CA VAL A 228 5.75 14.20 4.64
C VAL A 228 4.28 14.54 4.94
N ILE A 229 3.64 13.81 5.85
CA ILE A 229 2.30 14.16 6.37
C ILE A 229 2.35 14.10 7.90
N ASN A 230 1.87 15.16 8.56
CA ASN A 230 1.73 15.22 10.01
C ASN A 230 0.40 15.89 10.36
N ARG A 231 -0.58 15.09 10.80
CA ARG A 231 -1.91 15.54 11.24
C ARG A 231 -2.13 15.17 12.69
N ASN A 232 -2.75 16.07 13.43
CA ASN A 232 -3.12 15.92 14.84
C ASN A 232 -4.60 16.28 15.08
N ASP A 233 -5.39 16.26 14.01
CA ASP A 233 -6.76 16.74 13.97
C ASP A 233 -7.71 15.81 13.20
N VAL A 234 -7.33 14.54 13.06
CA VAL A 234 -8.10 13.54 12.32
C VAL A 234 -9.21 12.96 13.22
N TYR A 235 -10.43 12.89 12.71
CA TYR A 235 -11.54 12.26 13.40
C TYR A 235 -11.73 10.83 12.89
N TYR A 236 -11.44 9.81 13.69
CA TYR A 236 -11.65 8.41 13.30
C TYR A 236 -12.98 7.85 13.82
N ARG A 237 -13.42 8.24 15.03
CA ARG A 237 -14.58 7.64 15.70
C ARG A 237 -15.31 8.58 16.65
N GLY A 238 -16.63 8.38 16.75
CA GLY A 238 -17.47 9.06 17.75
C GLY A 238 -17.69 8.26 19.03
N ASN A 239 -17.63 6.93 18.95
CA ASN A 239 -17.95 6.04 20.06
C ASN A 239 -16.68 5.46 20.70
N PRO A 240 -16.73 5.12 22.00
CA PRO A 240 -15.69 4.32 22.65
C PRO A 240 -15.41 3.04 21.86
N LEU A 241 -14.24 2.44 22.09
CA LEU A 241 -13.97 1.11 21.55
C LEU A 241 -15.05 0.22 22.17
N SER A 242 -16.02 -0.22 21.38
CA SER A 242 -16.74 -1.43 21.75
C SER A 242 -15.70 -2.55 21.79
N PRO A 243 -15.91 -3.68 22.48
CA PRO A 243 -15.07 -4.86 22.26
C PRO A 243 -15.02 -5.27 20.77
N SER A 244 -15.96 -4.75 19.96
CA SER A 244 -16.01 -4.80 18.50
C SER A 244 -15.65 -3.51 17.73
N GLY A 245 -15.05 -2.50 18.38
CA GLY A 245 -14.59 -1.24 17.77
C GLY A 245 -13.06 -1.04 17.79
N SER A 246 -12.29 -2.10 18.03
CA SER A 246 -10.83 -2.09 18.06
C SER A 246 -10.20 -1.85 16.67
N LEU A 247 -8.90 -1.53 16.62
CA LEU A 247 -8.05 -1.70 15.43
C LEU A 247 -8.09 -3.13 14.85
N SER A 248 -8.70 -4.10 15.54
CA SER A 248 -8.81 -5.48 15.04
C SER A 248 -10.07 -6.25 15.46
N SER A 249 -11.27 -5.67 15.40
CA SER A 249 -12.48 -6.43 15.74
C SER A 249 -13.46 -6.53 14.58
N ALA A 250 -13.14 -7.43 13.65
CA ALA A 250 -14.06 -7.88 12.61
C ALA A 250 -15.06 -8.89 13.21
N LYS A 251 -16.34 -8.52 13.32
CA LYS A 251 -17.40 -9.52 13.12
C LYS A 251 -17.61 -9.68 11.62
N SER A 252 -17.48 -10.91 11.15
CA SER A 252 -17.70 -11.30 9.76
C SER A 252 -19.19 -11.24 9.45
N ASP A 253 -19.68 -10.07 9.02
CA ASP A 253 -21.00 -10.00 8.38
C ASP A 253 -20.86 -10.46 6.93
N ASN A 254 -21.58 -11.53 6.62
CA ASN A 254 -21.62 -12.26 5.36
C ASN A 254 -22.02 -11.32 4.19
N GLY A 255 -21.04 -10.67 3.59
CA GLY A 255 -21.21 -9.78 2.45
C GLY A 255 -19.86 -9.16 2.09
N SER A 256 -19.39 -9.44 0.87
CA SER A 256 -18.14 -9.02 0.24
C SER A 256 -17.53 -7.71 0.80
N LYS A 257 -16.54 -7.81 1.70
CA LYS A 257 -15.86 -6.66 2.31
C LYS A 257 -14.34 -6.87 2.27
N LYS A 258 -13.61 -5.80 1.93
CA LYS A 258 -12.29 -5.72 1.25
C LYS A 258 -11.30 -4.78 1.98
N MET A 259 -10.07 -5.21 2.38
CA MET A 259 -8.93 -4.33 2.73
C MET A 259 -7.64 -5.06 3.08
N GLY A 260 -6.53 -4.34 2.91
CA GLY A 260 -5.14 -4.75 2.71
C GLY A 260 -4.92 -4.92 1.21
N SER A 261 -5.14 -3.81 0.49
CA SER A 261 -5.23 -3.79 -0.97
C SER A 261 -4.03 -3.13 -1.61
N THR A 262 -3.59 -3.71 -2.71
CA THR A 262 -2.97 -2.97 -3.80
C THR A 262 -3.56 -3.39 -5.13
N PHE A 263 -4.05 -2.43 -5.91
CA PHE A 263 -4.71 -2.62 -7.21
C PHE A 263 -4.74 -1.28 -7.97
N PHE A 264 -4.93 -1.31 -9.30
CA PHE A 264 -5.10 -0.10 -10.11
C PHE A 264 -6.43 0.59 -9.78
N GLY A 265 -6.38 1.85 -9.38
CA GLY A 265 -7.36 2.37 -8.42
C GLY A 265 -8.31 3.38 -9.00
N GLY A 266 -9.50 2.91 -9.34
CA GLY A 266 -10.69 3.67 -9.69
C GLY A 266 -11.83 2.68 -9.86
N HIS A 267 -12.84 3.03 -10.63
CA HIS A 267 -13.86 2.07 -11.09
C HIS A 267 -14.08 2.14 -12.61
N GLU A 268 -13.47 3.14 -13.28
CA GLU A 268 -13.66 3.43 -14.69
C GLU A 268 -12.47 2.94 -15.52
N LYS A 269 -12.70 2.66 -16.80
CA LYS A 269 -11.69 2.12 -17.73
C LYS A 269 -10.42 2.96 -17.85
N GLN A 270 -10.52 4.27 -17.64
CA GLN A 270 -9.36 5.18 -17.66
C GLN A 270 -8.35 4.93 -16.53
N TYR A 271 -8.70 4.13 -15.52
CA TYR A 271 -7.79 3.68 -14.47
C TYR A 271 -7.13 2.34 -14.76
N ALA A 272 -7.47 1.68 -15.87
CA ALA A 272 -7.00 0.34 -16.17
C ALA A 272 -5.49 0.33 -16.45
N SER A 273 -4.81 -0.72 -16.00
CA SER A 273 -3.41 -0.95 -16.38
C SER A 273 -3.30 -1.10 -17.91
N PRO A 274 -2.41 -0.35 -18.59
CA PRO A 274 -2.29 -0.40 -20.05
C PRO A 274 -1.41 -1.56 -20.55
N LYS A 275 -0.75 -2.27 -19.63
CA LYS A 275 0.06 -3.47 -19.89
C LYS A 275 0.08 -4.33 -18.62
N ASP A 276 0.67 -5.52 -18.69
CA ASP A 276 1.04 -6.26 -17.49
C ASP A 276 2.11 -5.48 -16.72
N GLN A 277 1.85 -5.22 -15.43
CA GLN A 277 2.74 -4.46 -14.56
C GLN A 277 2.99 -5.20 -13.26
N LEU A 278 4.17 -5.00 -12.69
CA LEU A 278 4.59 -5.64 -11.44
C LEU A 278 4.97 -4.56 -10.43
N VAL A 279 4.65 -4.79 -9.16
CA VAL A 279 5.12 -3.99 -8.02
C VAL A 279 5.61 -4.95 -6.95
N TRP A 280 6.70 -4.57 -6.27
CA TRP A 280 7.28 -5.39 -5.22
C TRP A 280 7.18 -4.70 -3.88
N PHE A 281 7.00 -5.50 -2.84
CA PHE A 281 6.94 -5.05 -1.46
C PHE A 281 7.87 -5.89 -0.59
N LYS A 282 8.53 -5.27 0.38
CA LYS A 282 9.35 -5.98 1.38
C LYS A 282 9.39 -5.21 2.70
N ASP A 283 10.09 -5.77 3.68
CA ASP A 283 10.33 -5.15 4.98
C ASP A 283 9.04 -4.73 5.71
N PHE A 284 7.96 -5.52 5.57
CA PHE A 284 6.72 -5.28 6.31
C PHE A 284 6.98 -5.40 7.81
N ALA A 285 6.58 -4.37 8.56
CA ALA A 285 6.61 -4.38 10.01
C ALA A 285 5.37 -3.68 10.56
N MET A 286 4.86 -4.18 11.68
CA MET A 286 3.77 -3.56 12.42
C MET A 286 4.16 -3.47 13.89
N SER A 287 3.81 -2.37 14.55
CA SER A 287 4.01 -2.20 15.99
C SER A 287 2.78 -1.59 16.64
N ASN A 288 2.43 -2.09 17.84
CA ASN A 288 1.58 -1.39 18.79
C ASN A 288 2.48 -0.48 19.64
N ASN A 289 2.21 0.82 19.66
CA ASN A 289 3.07 1.81 20.30
C ASN A 289 2.62 2.20 21.72
N GLY A 290 1.54 1.61 22.24
CA GLY A 290 0.99 1.91 23.57
C GLY A 290 -0.52 1.81 23.65
#